data_AF-A0A914RCY5-F1
#
_entry.id   AF-A0A914RCY5-F1
#
_cell.length_a   1.000
_cell.length_b   1.000
_cell.length_c   1.000
_cell.angle_alpha   90.00
_cell.angle_beta   90.00
_cell.angle_gamma   90.00
#
_symmetry.space_group_name_H-M   'P 1'
#
loop_
_entity.id
_entity.type
_entity.pdbx_description
1 polymer ?
#
loop_
_entity_poly.entity_id
_entity_poly.type
_entity_poly.pdbx_seq_one_letter_code
_entity_poly.pdbx_strand_id
1 'polypeptide(L)'
;MQTNLEILSSIRQGNDTCTLQSICVPVPIENPDPGVLVFPRCYEVMQMFHGKSNLDTNPFNYHRVLQIVEMVYAGQDRFVINQTLNITMEQHQACSCRDCTLDGVQPECQPGHVIGASCTCECGNQIEKHNCKG
;
A
#
# COMPACT_ATOMS: atom_id res chain seq x y z
N MET A 1 18.16 -6.97 43.45
CA MET A 1 17.01 -6.34 42.75
C MET A 1 17.46 -5.93 41.34
N GLN A 2 17.54 -6.87 40.40
CA GLN A 2 18.16 -6.59 39.10
C GLN A 2 17.64 -7.56 38.03
N THR A 3 16.34 -7.50 37.73
CA THR A 3 15.71 -8.35 36.69
C THR A 3 14.53 -7.67 35.99
N ASN A 4 14.22 -6.41 36.30
CA ASN A 4 13.05 -5.71 35.73
C ASN A 4 13.38 -4.70 34.61
N LEU A 5 14.66 -4.39 34.36
CA LEU A 5 15.08 -3.42 33.34
C LEU A 5 15.29 -4.05 31.95
N GLU A 6 15.59 -5.35 31.87
CA GLU A 6 15.72 -6.04 30.57
C GLU A 6 14.39 -6.11 29.82
N ILE A 7 13.26 -6.18 30.54
CA ILE A 7 11.91 -6.16 29.96
C ILE A 7 11.67 -4.82 29.23
N LEU A 8 12.14 -3.70 29.79
CA LEU A 8 12.03 -2.37 29.18
C LEU A 8 12.87 -2.24 27.90
N SER A 9 13.92 -3.05 27.72
CA SER A 9 14.71 -3.07 26.48
C SER A 9 13.97 -3.70 25.29
N SER A 10 13.00 -4.58 25.57
CA SER A 10 12.11 -5.17 24.56
C SER A 10 10.87 -4.31 24.27
N ILE A 11 10.54 -3.36 25.15
CA ILE A 11 9.43 -2.44 24.97
C ILE A 11 9.88 -1.33 24.02
N ARG A 12 9.70 -1.56 22.73
CA ARG A 12 9.74 -0.49 21.74
C ARG A 12 8.42 0.26 21.82
N GLN A 13 8.44 1.56 22.15
CA GLN A 13 7.36 2.47 21.77
C GLN A 13 7.25 2.40 20.23
N GLY A 14 6.39 1.53 19.71
CA GLY A 14 6.43 1.17 18.29
C GLY A 14 5.42 0.12 17.84
N ASN A 15 4.64 -0.48 18.74
CA ASN A 15 3.51 -1.31 18.32
C ASN A 15 2.35 -0.49 17.71
N ASP A 16 2.41 0.85 17.87
CA ASP A 16 1.50 1.84 17.29
C ASP A 16 2.15 2.66 16.17
N THR A 17 3.32 2.24 15.65
CA THR A 17 3.95 2.92 14.50
C THR A 17 3.52 2.29 13.19
N CYS A 18 2.99 3.12 12.29
CA CYS A 18 2.79 2.76 10.89
C CYS A 18 4.13 2.80 10.17
N THR A 19 4.43 1.76 9.42
CA THR A 19 5.65 1.67 8.61
C THR A 19 5.30 1.30 7.19
N LEU A 20 6.13 1.77 6.25
CA LEU A 20 6.12 1.27 4.88
C LEU A 20 6.89 -0.04 4.85
N GLN A 21 6.26 -1.07 4.32
CA GLN A 21 6.90 -2.36 4.10
C GLN A 21 6.74 -2.76 2.64
N SER A 22 7.82 -3.31 2.10
CA SER A 22 7.83 -3.93 0.79
C SER A 22 7.19 -5.30 0.87
N ILE A 23 6.08 -5.53 0.16
CA ILE A 23 5.35 -6.81 0.14
C ILE A 23 5.04 -7.25 -1.28
N CYS A 24 4.90 -8.56 -1.48
CA CYS A 24 4.47 -9.17 -2.75
C CYS A 24 2.94 -9.13 -2.82
N VAL A 25 2.39 -8.21 -3.62
CA VAL A 25 0.95 -8.10 -3.88
C VAL A 25 0.61 -8.86 -5.16
N PRO A 26 -0.37 -9.78 -5.13
CA PRO A 26 -0.75 -10.56 -6.30
C PRO A 26 -1.25 -9.64 -7.42
N VAL A 27 -0.92 -10.00 -8.67
CA VAL A 27 -1.44 -9.29 -9.85
C VAL A 27 -2.97 -9.43 -9.88
N PRO A 28 -3.74 -8.33 -10.04
CA PRO A 28 -5.20 -8.33 -9.92
C PRO A 28 -5.87 -8.85 -11.21
N ILE A 29 -5.53 -10.07 -11.62
CA ILE A 29 -6.17 -10.75 -12.75
C ILE A 29 -6.86 -11.99 -12.22
N GLU A 30 -8.18 -11.96 -12.23
CA GLU A 30 -9.00 -13.14 -12.05
C GLU A 30 -8.96 -13.94 -13.36
N ASN A 31 -8.34 -15.11 -13.30
CA ASN A 31 -8.24 -15.99 -14.45
C ASN A 31 -8.94 -17.32 -14.15
N PRO A 32 -10.16 -17.54 -14.67
CA PRO A 32 -10.90 -18.77 -14.45
C PRO A 32 -10.38 -19.94 -15.30
N ASP A 33 -9.56 -19.70 -16.34
CA ASP A 33 -9.04 -20.76 -17.22
C ASP A 33 -7.71 -21.33 -16.70
N PRO A 34 -7.65 -22.62 -16.30
CA PRO A 34 -6.41 -23.24 -15.85
C PRO A 34 -5.34 -23.38 -16.95
N GLY A 35 -5.72 -23.25 -18.22
CA GLY A 35 -4.80 -23.24 -19.37
C GLY A 35 -4.04 -21.94 -19.54
N VAL A 36 -4.31 -20.92 -18.74
CA VAL A 36 -3.72 -19.58 -18.88
C VAL A 36 -2.94 -19.20 -17.61
N LEU A 37 -1.69 -18.77 -17.79
CA LEU A 37 -0.78 -18.36 -16.73
C LEU A 37 -0.37 -16.90 -16.90
N VAL A 38 -0.16 -16.21 -15.79
CA VAL A 38 0.32 -14.83 -15.76
C VAL A 38 1.66 -14.77 -15.04
N PHE A 39 2.62 -14.06 -15.62
CA PHE A 39 3.95 -13.84 -15.04
C PHE A 39 4.35 -12.35 -15.07
N PRO A 40 4.94 -11.82 -13.98
CA PRO A 40 5.05 -12.44 -12.66
C PRO A 40 3.68 -12.57 -11.97
N ARG A 41 3.58 -13.47 -10.98
CA ARG A 41 2.33 -13.68 -10.21
C ARG A 41 2.06 -12.55 -9.21
N CYS A 42 3.10 -11.87 -8.75
CA CYS A 42 3.02 -10.74 -7.86
C CYS A 42 4.09 -9.72 -8.18
N TYR A 43 3.88 -8.50 -7.70
CA TYR A 43 4.90 -7.47 -7.69
C TYR A 43 5.22 -7.06 -6.27
N GLU A 44 6.49 -6.75 -6.07
CA GLU A 44 6.96 -6.12 -4.86
C GLU A 44 6.55 -4.63 -4.89
N VAL A 45 5.65 -4.27 -3.97
CA VAL A 45 5.13 -2.92 -3.82
C VAL A 45 5.20 -2.49 -2.36
N MET A 46 5.42 -1.20 -2.14
CA MET A 46 5.37 -0.61 -0.82
C MET A 46 3.92 -0.50 -0.35
N GLN A 47 3.64 -1.06 0.81
CA GLN A 47 2.34 -1.07 1.45
C GLN A 47 2.48 -0.63 2.90
N MET A 48 1.39 -0.12 3.46
CA MET A 48 1.36 0.38 4.82
C MET A 48 1.06 -0.79 5.74
N PHE A 49 1.89 -0.97 6.74
CA PHE A 49 1.68 -1.97 7.77
C PHE A 49 1.54 -1.30 9.13
N HIS A 50 0.52 -1.70 9.88
CA HIS A 50 0.25 -1.25 11.24
C HIS A 50 -0.07 -2.43 12.14
N GLY A 51 0.44 -2.42 13.37
CA GLY A 51 0.29 -3.51 14.34
C GLY A 51 -1.11 -3.63 14.96
N LYS A 52 -1.98 -2.63 14.79
CA LYS A 52 -3.36 -2.61 15.33
C LYS A 52 -4.40 -2.32 14.25
N SER A 53 -5.50 -3.07 14.29
CA SER A 53 -6.61 -3.05 13.33
C SER A 53 -7.48 -1.78 13.31
N ASN A 54 -7.30 -0.83 14.24
CA ASN A 54 -8.25 0.25 14.49
C ASN A 54 -7.65 1.66 14.35
N LEU A 55 -6.51 1.81 13.66
CA LEU A 55 -5.99 3.13 13.34
C LEU A 55 -6.36 3.50 11.90
N ASP A 56 -7.02 4.65 11.75
CA ASP A 56 -7.27 5.26 10.46
C ASP A 56 -5.93 5.48 9.76
N THR A 57 -5.82 4.78 8.64
CA THR A 57 -4.59 4.60 7.90
C THR A 57 -4.77 5.38 6.62
N ASN A 58 -4.07 6.51 6.51
CA ASN A 58 -4.09 7.36 5.32
C ASN A 58 -2.77 7.18 4.55
N PRO A 59 -2.67 6.17 3.68
CA PRO A 59 -1.50 6.02 2.84
C PRO A 59 -1.48 7.10 1.75
N PHE A 60 -0.29 7.59 1.42
CA PHE A 60 -0.11 8.38 0.21
C PHE A 60 0.03 7.45 -0.99
N ASN A 61 -1.01 7.40 -1.81
CA ASN A 61 -1.13 6.41 -2.87
C ASN A 61 -0.60 6.94 -4.20
N TYR A 62 0.18 6.11 -4.86
CA TYR A 62 0.67 6.35 -6.20
C TYR A 62 0.39 5.13 -7.07
N HIS A 63 -0.08 5.38 -8.28
CA HIS A 63 -0.39 4.33 -9.25
C HIS A 63 0.81 4.10 -10.15
N ARG A 64 1.35 2.89 -10.13
CA ARG A 64 2.49 2.47 -10.97
C ARG A 64 2.00 1.56 -12.08
N VAL A 65 2.33 1.89 -13.33
CA VAL A 65 2.09 1.02 -14.47
C VAL A 65 3.21 -0.02 -14.57
N LEU A 66 2.84 -1.29 -14.66
CA LEU A 66 3.72 -2.45 -14.73
C LEU A 66 3.32 -3.34 -15.89
N GLN A 67 4.24 -4.18 -16.37
CA GLN A 67 4.01 -5.10 -17.47
C GLN A 67 3.92 -6.53 -16.99
N ILE A 68 2.95 -7.29 -17.49
CA ILE A 68 2.84 -8.72 -17.22
C ILE A 68 2.76 -9.47 -18.53
N VAL A 69 3.11 -10.74 -18.50
CA VAL A 69 3.03 -11.63 -19.63
C VAL A 69 1.98 -12.69 -19.35
N GLU A 70 1.02 -12.80 -20.26
CA GLU A 70 0.05 -13.88 -20.29
C GLU A 70 0.59 -15.00 -21.18
N MET A 71 0.56 -16.22 -20.68
CA MET A 71 1.02 -17.41 -21.35
C MET A 71 -0.11 -18.43 -21.41
N VAL A 72 -0.31 -19.05 -22.57
CA VAL A 72 -1.37 -20.02 -22.81
C VAL A 72 -0.75 -21.39 -23.04
N TYR A 73 -1.39 -22.43 -22.50
CA TYR A 73 -0.96 -23.82 -22.64
C TYR A 73 -1.09 -24.26 -24.11
N ALA A 74 0.03 -24.66 -24.71
CA ALA A 74 0.10 -25.09 -26.10
C ALA A 74 0.20 -26.62 -26.25
N GLY A 75 -0.06 -27.37 -25.17
CA GLY A 75 0.16 -28.82 -25.13
C GLY A 75 1.62 -29.20 -24.85
N GLN A 76 1.85 -30.49 -24.59
CA GLN A 76 3.18 -31.07 -24.34
C GLN A 76 3.97 -30.35 -23.22
N ASP A 77 3.29 -30.04 -22.11
CA ASP A 77 3.89 -29.37 -20.94
C ASP A 77 4.50 -27.99 -21.25
N ARG A 78 4.05 -27.34 -22.34
CA ARG A 78 4.57 -26.06 -22.81
C ARG A 78 3.52 -24.97 -22.75
N PHE A 79 3.95 -23.81 -22.26
CA PHE A 79 3.22 -22.56 -22.37
C PHE A 79 3.89 -21.65 -23.40
N VAL A 80 3.08 -20.93 -24.17
CA VAL A 80 3.55 -19.95 -25.15
C VAL A 80 3.05 -18.58 -24.73
N ILE A 81 3.91 -17.56 -24.90
CA ILE A 81 3.54 -16.17 -24.64
C ILE A 81 2.41 -15.80 -25.61
N ASN A 82 1.25 -15.49 -25.05
CA ASN A 82 0.10 -15.04 -25.81
C ASN A 82 0.17 -13.53 -26.01
N GLN A 83 0.32 -12.78 -24.92
CA GLN A 83 0.33 -11.32 -24.94
C GLN A 83 1.07 -10.72 -23.75
N THR A 84 1.48 -9.46 -23.89
CA THR A 84 1.99 -8.62 -22.78
C THR A 84 0.95 -7.56 -22.46
N LEU A 85 0.58 -7.43 -21.19
CA LEU A 85 -0.45 -6.50 -20.73
C LEU A 85 0.16 -5.46 -19.78
N ASN A 86 -0.36 -4.25 -19.82
CA ASN A 86 -0.06 -3.23 -18.82
C ASN A 86 -1.10 -3.31 -17.70
N ILE A 87 -0.63 -3.43 -16.46
CA ILE A 87 -1.45 -3.36 -15.26
C ILE A 87 -1.10 -2.12 -14.46
N THR A 88 -2.05 -1.60 -13.71
CA THR A 88 -1.83 -0.52 -12.76
C THR A 88 -1.87 -1.10 -11.35
N MET A 89 -0.80 -0.90 -10.59
CA MET A 89 -0.73 -1.31 -9.18
C MET A 89 -0.61 -0.11 -8.27
N GLU A 90 -1.31 -0.18 -7.14
CA GLU A 90 -1.25 0.81 -6.09
C GLU A 90 -0.01 0.59 -5.20
N GLN A 91 0.70 1.67 -4.92
CA GLN A 91 1.87 1.69 -4.06
C GLN A 91 1.80 2.88 -3.11
N HIS A 92 2.09 2.63 -1.83
CA HIS A 92 2.16 3.67 -0.81
C HIS A 92 3.56 4.29 -0.81
N GLN A 93 3.66 5.63 -0.79
CA GLN A 93 4.95 6.34 -0.65
C GLN A 93 5.22 6.85 0.76
N ALA A 94 4.17 7.05 1.54
CA ALA A 94 4.22 7.56 2.91
C ALA A 94 3.06 6.97 3.72
N CYS A 95 3.28 6.84 5.03
CA CYS A 95 2.32 6.31 5.97
C CYS A 95 2.20 7.23 7.17
N SER A 96 0.97 7.53 7.59
CA SER A 96 0.69 8.24 8.84
C SER A 96 -0.34 7.45 9.65
N CYS A 97 0.08 6.98 10.83
CA CYS A 97 -0.79 6.39 11.85
C CYS A 97 -1.32 7.53 12.73
N ARG A 98 -2.55 8.00 12.50
CA ARG A 98 -3.17 9.00 13.39
C ARG A 98 -4.65 8.72 13.52
N ASP A 99 -5.14 8.80 14.76
CA ASP A 99 -6.56 8.81 15.04
C ASP A 99 -7.07 10.25 14.84
N CYS A 100 -7.58 10.53 13.64
CA CYS A 100 -8.21 11.81 13.31
C CYS A 100 -9.74 11.74 13.42
N THR A 101 -10.27 10.68 14.05
CA THR A 101 -11.69 10.46 14.26
C THR A 101 -12.19 11.34 15.40
N LEU A 102 -12.47 12.61 15.10
CA LEU A 102 -13.21 13.47 16.02
C LEU A 102 -14.69 13.05 15.96
N ASP A 103 -15.24 12.59 17.09
CA ASP A 103 -16.64 12.16 17.24
C ASP A 103 -17.11 11.03 16.29
N GLY A 104 -16.21 10.13 15.89
CA GLY A 104 -16.56 8.93 15.10
C GLY A 104 -16.78 9.18 13.60
N VAL A 105 -16.36 10.34 13.08
CA VAL A 105 -16.39 10.67 11.65
C VAL A 105 -14.97 10.87 11.13
N GLN A 106 -14.57 10.06 10.15
CA GLN A 106 -13.30 10.24 9.45
C GLN A 106 -13.43 11.44 8.49
N PRO A 107 -12.48 12.39 8.48
CA PRO A 107 -12.52 13.51 7.54
C PRO A 107 -12.32 13.02 6.10
N GLU A 108 -13.34 13.14 5.25
CA GLU A 108 -13.18 12.94 3.81
C GLU A 108 -12.53 14.17 3.17
N CYS A 109 -11.34 13.99 2.60
CA CYS A 109 -10.66 15.05 1.87
C CYS A 109 -11.02 15.02 0.37
N GLN A 110 -11.07 16.21 -0.24
CA GLN A 110 -11.23 16.30 -1.69
C GLN A 110 -10.04 15.66 -2.42
N PRO A 111 -10.23 15.17 -3.67
CA PRO A 111 -9.13 14.64 -4.47
C PRO A 111 -7.95 15.62 -4.53
N GLY A 112 -6.74 15.13 -4.24
CA GLY A 112 -5.51 15.94 -4.16
C GLY A 112 -5.18 16.49 -2.76
N HIS A 113 -6.06 16.30 -1.78
CA HIS A 113 -5.81 16.64 -0.38
C HIS A 113 -5.70 15.37 0.46
N VAL A 114 -4.88 15.42 1.51
CA VAL A 114 -4.63 14.35 2.48
C VAL A 114 -4.81 14.90 3.88
N ILE A 115 -5.12 14.04 4.85
CA ILE A 115 -5.23 14.48 6.25
C ILE A 115 -3.82 14.77 6.78
N GLY A 116 -3.56 16.04 7.02
CA GLY A 116 -2.29 16.55 7.52
C GLY A 116 -2.10 16.36 9.03
N ALA A 117 -1.03 16.95 9.55
CA ALA A 117 -0.62 16.71 10.93
C ALA A 117 -1.62 17.28 11.96
N SER A 118 -2.39 18.29 11.58
CA SER A 118 -3.45 18.90 12.38
C SER A 118 -4.82 18.22 12.24
N CYS A 119 -4.89 17.04 11.61
CA CYS A 119 -6.17 16.38 11.27
C CYS A 119 -7.09 17.25 10.39
N THR A 120 -6.47 18.08 9.55
CA THR A 120 -7.12 18.92 8.54
C THR A 120 -6.68 18.46 7.15
N CYS A 121 -7.53 18.62 6.13
CA CYS A 121 -7.15 18.33 4.75
C CYS A 121 -6.08 19.33 4.27
N GLU A 122 -4.91 18.81 3.93
CA GLU A 122 -3.74 19.53 3.45
C GLU A 122 -3.26 18.94 2.12
N CYS A 123 -2.47 19.68 1.36
CA CYS A 123 -1.91 19.18 0.11
C CYS A 123 -0.83 18.12 0.39
N GLY A 124 -0.93 16.95 -0.27
CA GLY A 124 -0.06 15.80 0.02
C GLY A 124 1.43 15.99 -0.31
N ASN A 125 1.78 17.00 -1.11
CA ASN A 125 3.16 17.27 -1.50
C ASN A 125 3.56 18.73 -1.21
N GLN A 126 4.75 18.93 -0.62
CA GLN A 126 5.32 20.27 -0.47
C GLN A 126 5.58 20.96 -1.82
N ILE A 127 5.83 20.19 -2.88
CA ILE A 127 6.00 20.70 -4.25
C ILE A 127 4.65 21.11 -4.86
N GLU A 128 3.58 20.41 -4.50
CA GLU A 128 2.22 20.70 -4.97
C GLU A 128 1.53 21.79 -4.13
N LYS A 129 2.06 22.19 -2.97
CA LYS A 129 1.54 23.33 -2.18
C LYS A 129 1.35 24.60 -3.00
N HIS A 130 2.14 24.82 -4.06
CA HIS A 130 1.99 25.97 -4.95
C HIS A 130 0.86 25.82 -5.99
N ASN A 131 0.49 24.59 -6.35
CA ASN A 131 -0.52 24.29 -7.37
C ASN A 131 -1.87 23.85 -6.76
N CYS A 132 -1.85 23.43 -5.50
CA CYS A 132 -2.99 23.06 -4.72
C CYS A 132 -3.72 24.35 -4.31
N LYS A 133 -4.82 24.67 -5.00
CA LYS A 133 -5.70 25.77 -4.63
C LYS A 133 -6.65 25.29 -3.54
N GLY A 134 -6.43 25.79 -2.33
CA GLY A 134 -7.41 25.81 -1.23
C GLY A 134 -8.04 27.19 -1.12
#